data_AF-F2L198-F1
#
_entry.id   AF-F2L198-F1
#
_cell.length_a   1.000
_cell.length_b   1.000
_cell.length_c   1.000
_cell.angle_alpha   90.00
_cell.angle_beta   90.00
_cell.angle_gamma   90.00
#
_symmetry.space_group_name_H-M   'P 1'
#
loop_
_entity.id
_entity.type
_entity.pdbx_description
1 polymer ?
#
loop_
_entity_poly.entity_id
_entity_poly.type
_entity_poly.pdbx_seq_one_letter_code
_entity_poly.pdbx_strand_id
1 'polypeptide(L)'
;MERLLAGELEHLTELLKLRGAVEDEYMAAFLDGIIREIHLRVRLLEALDIPDLPHDGERLDVNEVVTRLNEMCERYEAHMALMKSLRASAKTQLELEVVAAMEKSIERTHLMLRMLINALTEFSKTAKSSP
;
A
#
# COMPACT_ATOMS: atom_id res chain seq x y z
N MET A 1 -7.13 2.92 -16.97
CA MET A 1 -7.05 3.44 -15.59
C MET A 1 -8.13 4.48 -15.37
N GLU A 2 -8.22 5.53 -16.19
CA GLU A 2 -9.24 6.59 -16.10
C GLU A 2 -10.69 6.11 -15.98
N ARG A 3 -11.13 5.13 -16.79
CA ARG A 3 -12.49 4.57 -16.72
C ARG A 3 -12.80 3.87 -15.40
N LEU A 4 -11.80 3.25 -14.77
CA LEU A 4 -11.96 2.56 -13.48
C LEU A 4 -12.01 3.60 -12.35
N LEU A 5 -11.13 4.60 -12.39
CA LEU A 5 -11.15 5.74 -11.46
C LEU A 5 -12.49 6.49 -11.51
N ALA A 6 -13.00 6.75 -12.71
CA ALA A 6 -14.30 7.39 -12.90
C ALA A 6 -15.45 6.59 -12.24
N GLY A 7 -15.45 5.25 -12.40
CA GLY A 7 -16.43 4.39 -11.76
C GLY A 7 -16.31 4.36 -10.23
N GLU A 8 -15.10 4.32 -9.67
CA GLU A 8 -14.89 4.37 -8.22
C GLU A 8 -15.32 5.72 -7.61
N LEU A 9 -15.08 6.83 -8.31
CA LEU A 9 -15.54 8.16 -7.91
C LEU A 9 -17.07 8.30 -7.95
N GLU A 10 -17.73 7.70 -8.94
CA GLU A 10 -19.19 7.65 -9.04
C GLU A 10 -19.78 6.86 -7.86
N HIS A 11 -19.24 5.67 -7.55
CA HIS A 11 -19.67 4.88 -6.40
C HIS A 11 -19.45 5.60 -5.06
N LEU A 12 -18.30 6.28 -4.88
CA LEU A 12 -18.03 7.07 -3.68
C LEU A 12 -19.06 8.19 -3.49
N THR A 13 -19.43 8.85 -4.59
CA THR A 13 -20.43 9.92 -4.60
C THR A 13 -21.80 9.40 -4.17
N GLU A 14 -22.25 8.27 -4.71
CA GLU A 14 -23.54 7.67 -4.34
C GLU A 14 -23.57 7.19 -2.89
N LEU A 15 -22.48 6.62 -2.39
CA LEU A 15 -22.38 6.18 -1.00
C LEU A 15 -22.38 7.34 0.00
N LEU A 16 -21.75 8.48 -0.35
CA LEU A 16 -21.80 9.69 0.48
C LEU A 16 -23.22 10.28 0.55
N LYS A 17 -23.96 10.26 -0.56
CA LYS A 17 -25.38 10.67 -0.57
C LYS A 17 -26.22 9.74 0.31
N LEU A 18 -26.05 8.43 0.15
CA LEU A 18 -26.76 7.43 0.97
C LEU A 18 -26.43 7.60 2.45
N ARG A 19 -25.15 7.84 2.77
CA ARG A 19 -24.69 8.07 4.15
C ARG A 19 -25.33 9.29 4.80
N GLY A 20 -25.55 10.36 4.04
CA GLY A 20 -26.24 11.57 4.51
C GLY A 20 -27.75 11.40 4.71
N ALA A 21 -28.35 10.36 4.12
CA ALA A 21 -29.78 10.04 4.26
C ALA A 21 -30.08 9.00 5.35
N VAL A 22 -29.04 8.38 5.95
CA VAL A 22 -29.18 7.35 6.99
C VAL A 22 -29.00 7.98 8.37
N GLU A 23 -30.06 7.90 9.18
CA GLU A 23 -30.08 8.37 10.58
C GLU A 23 -29.65 7.28 11.59
N ASP A 24 -29.75 6.00 11.19
CA ASP A 24 -29.34 4.87 12.03
C ASP A 24 -27.82 4.81 12.18
N GLU A 25 -27.32 4.91 13.41
CA GLU A 25 -25.88 5.00 13.72
C GLU A 25 -25.08 3.77 13.28
N TYR A 26 -25.67 2.58 13.36
CA TYR A 26 -24.99 1.35 12.98
C TYR A 26 -24.82 1.25 11.46
N MET A 27 -25.88 1.53 10.70
CA MET A 27 -25.85 1.59 9.24
C MET A 27 -24.94 2.73 8.73
N ALA A 28 -24.96 3.86 9.42
CA ALA A 28 -24.03 4.95 9.22
C ALA A 28 -22.56 4.51 9.34
N ALA A 29 -22.20 3.86 10.44
CA ALA A 29 -20.83 3.38 10.67
C ALA A 29 -20.40 2.32 9.64
N PHE A 30 -21.31 1.45 9.24
CA PHE A 30 -21.07 0.46 8.19
C PHE A 30 -20.79 1.14 6.84
N LEU A 31 -21.60 2.13 6.45
CA LEU A 31 -21.39 2.92 5.23
C LEU A 31 -20.07 3.71 5.29
N ASP A 32 -19.72 4.27 6.44
CA ASP A 32 -18.45 4.97 6.66
C ASP A 32 -17.24 4.04 6.45
N GLY A 33 -17.37 2.73 6.72
CA GLY A 33 -16.38 1.72 6.41
C GLY A 33 -16.18 1.54 4.90
N ILE A 34 -17.27 1.35 4.15
CA ILE A 34 -17.25 1.15 2.69
C ILE A 34 -16.70 2.38 1.97
N ILE A 35 -17.14 3.57 2.37
CA ILE A 35 -16.68 4.86 1.81
C ILE A 35 -15.17 4.99 1.94
N ARG A 36 -14.62 4.63 3.10
CA ARG A 36 -13.18 4.72 3.38
C ARG A 36 -12.37 3.77 2.49
N GLU A 37 -12.87 2.57 2.24
CA GLU A 37 -12.20 1.58 1.40
C GLU A 37 -12.20 1.97 -0.09
N ILE A 38 -13.31 2.53 -0.59
CA ILE A 38 -13.38 3.06 -1.95
C ILE A 38 -12.49 4.29 -2.09
N HIS A 39 -12.49 5.19 -1.11
CA HIS A 39 -11.60 6.35 -1.09
C HIS A 39 -10.12 5.94 -1.17
N LEU A 40 -9.69 4.93 -0.40
CA LEU A 40 -8.31 4.43 -0.47
C LEU A 40 -7.96 3.85 -1.85
N ARG A 41 -8.89 3.16 -2.51
CA ARG A 41 -8.70 2.69 -3.90
C ARG A 41 -8.59 3.83 -4.90
N VAL A 42 -9.42 4.86 -4.78
CA VAL A 42 -9.33 6.09 -5.59
C VAL A 42 -7.95 6.72 -5.41
N ARG A 43 -7.49 6.90 -4.18
CA ARG A 43 -6.15 7.45 -3.87
C ARG A 43 -5.03 6.60 -4.44
N LEU A 44 -5.17 5.28 -4.41
CA LEU A 44 -4.21 4.36 -5.03
C LEU A 44 -4.21 4.51 -6.54
N LEU A 45 -5.38 4.58 -7.19
CA LEU A 45 -5.50 4.77 -8.63
C LEU A 45 -4.93 6.12 -9.07
N GLU A 46 -5.18 7.20 -8.31
CA GLU A 46 -4.54 8.52 -8.50
C GLU A 46 -3.02 8.46 -8.32
N ALA A 47 -2.53 7.71 -7.32
CA ALA A 47 -1.11 7.51 -7.10
C ALA A 47 -0.45 6.63 -8.19
N LEU A 48 -1.20 5.72 -8.79
CA LEU A 48 -0.76 4.95 -9.96
C LEU A 48 -0.85 5.76 -11.25
N ASP A 49 -1.58 6.88 -11.25
CA ASP A 49 -1.65 7.89 -12.31
C ASP A 49 -0.66 9.04 -12.06
N ILE A 50 0.30 8.88 -11.12
CA ILE A 50 1.47 9.74 -11.02
C ILE A 50 2.15 9.69 -12.40
N PRO A 51 2.27 10.83 -13.13
CA PRO A 51 3.06 10.87 -14.35
C PRO A 51 4.43 10.31 -13.97
N ASP A 52 4.93 9.33 -14.73
CA ASP A 52 6.21 8.63 -14.48
C ASP A 52 7.12 9.56 -13.69
N LEU A 53 7.32 9.26 -12.39
CA LEU A 53 8.35 9.95 -11.61
C LEU A 53 9.57 9.96 -12.51
N PRO A 54 10.15 11.14 -12.84
CA PRO A 54 11.17 11.22 -13.87
C PRO A 54 12.16 10.11 -13.60
N HIS A 55 12.22 9.17 -14.54
CA HIS A 55 13.29 8.19 -14.57
C HIS A 55 14.49 9.07 -14.88
N ASP A 56 15.16 9.59 -13.85
CA ASP A 56 16.54 10.02 -13.99
C ASP A 56 17.24 8.76 -14.51
N GLY A 57 17.43 8.73 -15.82
CA GLY A 57 17.69 7.55 -16.64
C GLY A 57 19.06 6.93 -16.41
N GLU A 58 19.62 7.10 -15.22
CA GLU A 58 20.77 6.35 -14.77
C GLU A 58 20.34 4.89 -14.69
N ARG A 59 20.86 4.09 -15.61
CA ARG A 59 20.83 2.63 -15.51
C ARG A 59 21.56 2.25 -14.23
N LEU A 60 20.80 2.03 -13.16
CA LEU A 60 21.32 1.46 -11.94
C LEU A 60 21.82 0.05 -12.25
N ASP A 61 23.04 -0.26 -11.80
CA ASP A 61 23.53 -1.63 -11.82
C ASP A 61 22.62 -2.52 -10.97
N VAL A 62 22.46 -3.79 -11.35
CA VAL A 62 21.58 -4.72 -10.62
C VAL A 62 22.00 -4.84 -9.16
N ASN A 63 23.29 -4.75 -8.83
CA ASN A 63 23.73 -4.79 -7.43
C ASN A 63 23.32 -3.51 -6.68
N GLU A 64 23.32 -2.35 -7.33
CA GLU A 64 22.84 -1.11 -6.72
C GLU A 64 21.32 -1.14 -6.48
N VAL A 65 20.56 -1.69 -7.43
CA VAL A 65 19.12 -1.94 -7.25
C VAL A 65 18.87 -2.87 -6.06
N VAL A 66 19.62 -3.96 -5.94
CA VAL A 66 19.51 -4.89 -4.81
C VAL A 66 19.88 -4.22 -3.49
N THR A 67 20.93 -3.38 -3.45
CA THR A 67 21.29 -2.60 -2.25
C THR A 67 20.15 -1.67 -1.82
N ARG A 68 19.59 -0.88 -2.74
CA ARG A 68 18.46 0.01 -2.45
C ARG A 68 17.22 -0.76 -1.98
N LEU A 69 16.93 -1.91 -2.57
CA LEU A 69 15.83 -2.78 -2.13
C LEU A 69 16.06 -3.33 -0.71
N ASN A 70 17.29 -3.67 -0.35
CA ASN A 70 17.64 -4.09 1.02
C ASN A 70 17.44 -2.94 2.02
N GLU A 71 17.90 -1.73 1.69
CA GLU A 71 17.65 -0.54 2.53
C GLU A 71 16.14 -0.28 2.71
N MET A 72 15.35 -0.49 1.66
CA MET A 72 13.89 -0.40 1.76
C MET A 72 13.32 -1.48 2.70
N CYS A 73 13.80 -2.72 2.64
CA CYS A 73 13.40 -3.77 3.57
C CYS A 73 13.69 -3.39 5.03
N GLU A 74 14.88 -2.86 5.34
CA GLU A 74 15.24 -2.39 6.69
C GLU A 74 14.28 -1.31 7.19
N ARG A 75 13.86 -0.37 6.32
CA ARG A 75 12.87 0.64 6.67
C ARG A 75 11.49 0.04 6.94
N TYR A 76 11.06 -0.95 6.16
CA TYR A 76 9.81 -1.66 6.42
C TYR A 76 9.86 -2.46 7.73
N GLU A 77 11.02 -3.01 8.12
CA GLU A 77 11.22 -3.62 9.44
C GLU A 77 11.06 -2.61 10.57
N ALA A 78 11.64 -1.41 10.43
CA ALA A 78 11.44 -0.32 11.37
C ALA A 78 9.96 0.11 11.45
N HIS A 79 9.25 0.16 10.32
CA HIS A 79 7.82 0.44 10.30
C HIS A 79 7.00 -0.63 11.01
N MET A 80 7.33 -1.92 10.87
CA MET A 80 6.68 -3.00 11.63
C MET A 80 6.89 -2.83 13.14
N ALA A 81 8.09 -2.45 13.58
CA ALA A 81 8.35 -2.17 14.99
C ALA A 81 7.51 -1.00 15.51
N LEU A 82 7.37 0.06 14.71
CA LEU A 82 6.50 1.19 15.03
C LEU A 82 5.02 0.76 15.14
N MET A 83 4.52 -0.08 14.21
CA MET A 83 3.14 -0.58 14.28
C MET A 83 2.88 -1.37 15.56
N LYS A 84 3.84 -2.18 16.03
CA LYS A 84 3.73 -2.88 17.32
C LYS A 84 3.61 -1.91 18.49
N SER A 85 4.37 -0.81 18.47
CA SER A 85 4.27 0.23 19.49
C SER A 85 2.90 0.93 19.46
N LEU A 86 2.39 1.27 18.27
CA LEU A 86 1.06 1.87 18.11
C LEU A 86 -0.06 0.91 18.53
N ARG A 87 0.09 -0.38 18.25
CA ARG A 87 -0.87 -1.40 18.68
C ARG A 87 -0.94 -1.50 20.20
N ALA A 88 0.19 -1.39 20.88
CA ALA A 88 0.26 -1.41 22.35
C ALA A 88 -0.30 -0.12 22.99
N SER A 89 -0.29 1.01 22.26
CA SER A 89 -0.81 2.29 22.75
C SER A 89 -2.25 2.60 22.32
N ALA A 90 -2.82 1.79 21.42
CA ALA A 90 -4.20 1.91 20.98
C ALA A 90 -5.18 1.75 22.16
N LYS A 91 -6.12 2.69 22.28
CA LYS A 91 -7.09 2.76 23.37
C LYS A 91 -8.50 2.41 22.92
N THR A 92 -8.74 2.41 21.62
CA THR A 92 -10.04 2.16 21.02
C THR A 92 -9.99 0.99 20.04
N GLN A 93 -11.14 0.34 19.84
CA GLN A 93 -11.29 -0.75 18.88
C GLN A 93 -10.98 -0.30 17.44
N LEU A 94 -11.40 0.92 17.07
CA LEU A 94 -11.12 1.49 15.75
C LEU A 94 -9.62 1.71 15.54
N GLU A 95 -8.89 2.22 16.54
CA GLU A 95 -7.43 2.36 16.47
C GLU A 95 -6.74 1.00 16.28
N LEU A 96 -7.20 -0.04 17.00
CA LEU A 96 -6.66 -1.40 16.85
C LEU A 96 -6.89 -1.96 15.44
N GLU A 97 -8.06 -1.75 14.86
CA GLU A 97 -8.39 -2.22 13.51
C GLU A 97 -7.57 -1.50 12.43
N VAL A 98 -7.41 -0.18 12.55
CA VAL A 98 -6.57 0.61 11.65
C VAL A 98 -5.11 0.18 11.74
N VAL A 99 -4.57 0.03 12.96
CA VAL A 99 -3.19 -0.44 13.15
C VAL A 99 -3.00 -1.85 12.59
N ALA A 100 -3.96 -2.76 12.81
CA ALA A 100 -3.90 -4.12 12.27
C ALA A 100 -3.94 -4.17 10.72
N ALA A 101 -4.72 -3.29 10.09
CA ALA A 101 -4.75 -3.16 8.64
C ALA A 101 -3.41 -2.65 8.08
N MET A 102 -2.82 -1.64 8.74
CA MET A 102 -1.51 -1.10 8.38
C MET A 102 -0.38 -2.14 8.56
N GLU A 103 -0.39 -2.88 9.67
CA GLU A 103 0.56 -3.96 9.96
C GLU A 103 0.57 -5.00 8.83
N LYS A 104 -0.61 -5.50 8.43
CA LYS A 104 -0.74 -6.46 7.31
C LYS A 104 -0.25 -5.91 5.98
N SER A 105 -0.51 -4.64 5.70
CA SER A 105 -0.08 -3.99 4.45
C SER A 105 1.45 -3.86 4.38
N ILE A 106 2.07 -3.47 5.50
CA ILE A 106 3.52 -3.34 5.65
C ILE A 106 4.20 -4.71 5.51
N GLU A 107 3.69 -5.75 6.18
CA GLU A 107 4.20 -7.12 6.10
C GLU A 107 4.19 -7.66 4.66
N ARG A 108 3.07 -7.46 3.95
CA ARG A 108 2.92 -7.90 2.56
C ARG A 108 3.95 -7.22 1.65
N THR A 109 4.13 -5.90 1.82
CA THR A 109 5.07 -5.13 1.01
C THR A 109 6.51 -5.58 1.26
N HIS A 110 6.87 -5.78 2.53
CA HIS A 110 8.19 -6.32 2.90
C HIS A 110 8.45 -7.69 2.28
N LEU A 111 7.47 -8.61 2.30
CA LEU A 111 7.60 -9.93 1.68
C LEU A 111 7.84 -9.83 0.17
N MET A 112 7.07 -8.98 -0.52
CA MET A 112 7.22 -8.78 -1.97
C MET A 112 8.60 -8.22 -2.34
N LEU A 113 9.13 -7.28 -1.55
CA LEU A 113 10.48 -6.75 -1.76
C LEU A 113 11.55 -7.84 -1.57
N ARG A 114 11.42 -8.70 -0.57
CA ARG A 114 12.34 -9.84 -0.37
C ARG A 114 12.28 -10.84 -1.52
N MET A 115 11.09 -11.14 -2.04
CA MET A 115 10.93 -12.00 -3.22
C MET A 115 11.60 -11.39 -4.45
N LEU A 116 11.44 -10.08 -4.66
CA LEU A 116 12.08 -9.36 -5.75
C LEU A 116 13.62 -9.36 -5.64
N ILE A 117 14.15 -9.09 -4.44
CA ILE A 117 15.59 -9.18 -4.16
C ILE A 117 16.14 -10.56 -4.52
N ASN A 118 15.44 -11.62 -4.10
CA ASN A 118 15.84 -12.99 -4.39
C ASN A 118 15.87 -13.26 -5.90
N ALA A 119 14.81 -12.88 -6.62
CA ALA A 119 14.73 -13.04 -8.07
C ALA A 119 15.85 -12.29 -8.82
N LEU A 120 16.13 -11.04 -8.43
CA LEU A 120 17.20 -10.23 -9.03
C LEU A 120 18.60 -10.81 -8.71
N THR A 121 18.79 -11.32 -7.50
CA THR A 121 20.04 -11.95 -7.09
C THR A 121 20.29 -13.26 -7.84
N GLU A 122 19.27 -14.06 -8.06
CA GLU A 122 19.34 -15.28 -8.88
C GLU A 122 19.61 -14.96 -10.35
N PHE A 123 18.93 -13.97 -10.91
CA PHE A 123 19.14 -13.51 -12.29
C PHE A 123 20.57 -13.01 -12.53
N SER A 124 21.15 -12.28 -11.58
CA SER A 124 22.55 -11.82 -11.64
C SER A 124 23.55 -12.99 -11.63
N LYS A 125 23.25 -14.07 -10.91
CA LYS A 125 24.08 -15.28 -10.86
C LYS A 125 24.02 -16.09 -12.16
N THR A 126 22.84 -16.24 -12.76
CA THR A 126 22.64 -16.98 -14.02
C THR A 126 23.16 -16.21 -15.24
N ALA A 127 23.06 -14.87 -15.23
CA ALA A 127 23.66 -14.02 -16.26
C ALA A 127 25.20 -14.09 -16.27
N LYS A 128 25.84 -14.31 -15.12
CA LYS A 128 27.30 -14.47 -15.00
C LYS A 128 27.82 -15.87 -15.39
N SER A 129 26.94 -16.86 -15.54
CA SER A 129 27.30 -18.25 -15.86
C SER A 129 26.93 -18.68 -17.29
N SER A 130 26.41 -17.77 -18.11
CA SER A 130 26.21 -17.99 -19.54
C SER A 130 27.47 -17.55 -20.31
N PRO A 131 28.08 -18.42 -21.15
CA PRO A 131 29.30 -18.11 -21.92
C PRO A 131 29.08 -17.09 -23.03
#